data_AF-A0A7K7A7W6-F1
#
_entry.id   AF-A0A7K7A7W6-F1
#
_cell.length_a   1.000
_cell.length_b   1.000
_cell.length_c   1.000
_cell.angle_alpha   90.00
_cell.angle_beta   90.00
_cell.angle_gamma   90.00
#
_symmetry.space_group_name_H-M   'P 1'
#
loop_
_entity.id
_entity.type
_entity.pdbx_description
1 polymer ?
#
loop_
_entity_poly.entity_id
_entity_poly.type
_entity_poly.pdbx_seq_one_letter_code
_entity_poly.pdbx_strand_id
1 'polypeptide(L)'
;KANPHNYDAWFDYLRLVESDADADTVREVYERAIANVPPLQEKRHWKRYIYLWINYALYEELEAKDPERTRQVYQACVELLPHKKFTFAKIWLLYAQFEIRQKNLPLARRALGTSIGKCPKNKLFKGYIELELQLREFDRCRKLYEKFLEFAPENCTSWIKFAELETILGDIDRARAIYELAIGQPRLDMPEVLWKSYIDFEIEQEEYENTRNLYRRLLQRTQHVKVWISFAQFELSAGKEENLPRCRQVYEEANKAMRNCEEKEERVMLLESWRNFEQEFGTDTTKERINKLMPEKIKKRRKLQAEDGSDAGWEEYYDYIFPEDTANQPNLKLLAMAKLWKKQQQESEAAETDPDKDIDESQP
;
A
#
# COMPACT_ATOMS: atom_id res chain seq x y z
N LYS A 1 -47.85 13.33 15.40
CA LYS A 1 -47.20 14.36 14.56
C LYS A 1 -45.88 13.78 14.08
N ALA A 2 -45.90 13.09 12.93
CA ALA A 2 -44.70 12.44 12.40
C ALA A 2 -43.80 13.52 11.78
N ASN A 3 -42.52 13.55 12.17
CA ASN A 3 -41.54 14.45 11.55
C ASN A 3 -41.40 14.08 10.07
N PRO A 4 -41.80 14.95 9.12
CA PRO A 4 -41.76 14.64 7.68
C PRO A 4 -40.36 14.35 7.15
N HIS A 5 -39.32 14.77 7.90
CA HIS A 5 -37.91 14.58 7.57
C HIS A 5 -37.27 13.34 8.21
N ASN A 6 -38.05 12.49 8.90
CA ASN A 6 -37.52 11.21 9.38
C ASN A 6 -37.52 10.17 8.25
N TYR A 7 -36.43 10.14 7.48
CA TYR A 7 -36.28 9.21 6.36
C TYR A 7 -36.33 7.73 6.77
N ASP A 8 -36.03 7.40 8.03
CA ASP A 8 -36.10 6.01 8.52
C ASP A 8 -37.54 5.51 8.64
N ALA A 9 -38.44 6.38 9.09
CA ALA A 9 -39.87 6.09 9.09
C ALA A 9 -40.43 5.94 7.66
N TRP A 10 -39.90 6.71 6.70
CA TRP A 10 -40.26 6.53 5.28
C TRP A 10 -39.75 5.21 4.71
N PHE A 11 -38.54 4.76 5.07
CA PHE A 11 -38.04 3.45 4.65
C PHE A 11 -38.86 2.29 5.21
N ASP A 12 -39.29 2.38 6.46
CA ASP A 12 -40.13 1.36 7.08
C ASP A 12 -41.54 1.35 6.48
N TYR A 13 -42.08 2.54 6.20
CA TYR A 13 -43.39 2.68 5.55
C TYR A 13 -43.36 2.17 4.11
N LEU A 14 -42.33 2.51 3.33
CA LEU A 14 -42.18 2.03 1.95
C LEU A 14 -42.07 0.50 1.90
N ARG A 15 -41.31 -0.13 2.79
CA ARG A 15 -41.20 -1.59 2.84
C ARG A 15 -42.52 -2.29 3.13
N LEU A 16 -43.40 -1.67 3.93
CA LEU A 16 -44.72 -2.21 4.24
C LEU A 16 -45.71 -2.00 3.08
N VAL A 17 -45.61 -0.88 2.38
CA VAL A 17 -46.45 -0.59 1.21
C VAL A 17 -46.02 -1.44 0.00
N GLU A 18 -44.73 -1.72 -0.15
CA GLU A 18 -44.20 -2.65 -1.16
C GLU A 18 -44.71 -4.09 -0.99
N SER A 19 -44.96 -4.54 0.25
CA SER A 19 -45.47 -5.91 0.48
C SER A 19 -46.98 -6.05 0.26
N ASP A 20 -47.75 -4.99 0.52
CA ASP A 20 -49.20 -5.08 0.69
C ASP A 20 -50.02 -4.33 -0.38
N ALA A 21 -49.42 -3.42 -1.14
CA ALA A 21 -50.17 -2.42 -1.91
C ALA A 21 -49.96 -2.46 -3.44
N ASP A 22 -50.93 -1.91 -4.16
CA ASP A 22 -50.91 -1.79 -5.63
C ASP A 22 -49.82 -0.83 -6.11
N ALA A 23 -49.25 -1.08 -7.30
CA ALA A 23 -48.11 -0.33 -7.84
C ALA A 23 -48.32 1.19 -7.88
N ASP A 24 -49.56 1.65 -8.12
CA ASP A 24 -49.88 3.08 -8.16
C ASP A 24 -49.85 3.72 -6.77
N THR A 25 -50.26 2.99 -5.73
CA THR A 25 -50.18 3.48 -4.35
C THR A 25 -48.73 3.53 -3.86
N VAL A 26 -47.91 2.55 -4.24
CA VAL A 26 -46.47 2.55 -3.94
C VAL A 26 -45.79 3.77 -4.59
N ARG A 27 -46.14 4.06 -5.85
CA ARG A 27 -45.66 5.25 -6.58
C ARG A 27 -46.04 6.55 -5.90
N GLU A 28 -47.30 6.72 -5.50
CA GLU A 28 -47.73 7.92 -4.78
C GLU A 28 -46.97 8.11 -3.46
N VAL A 29 -46.70 7.02 -2.72
CA VAL A 29 -45.92 7.08 -1.49
C VAL A 29 -44.47 7.48 -1.77
N TYR A 30 -43.86 6.96 -2.84
CA TYR A 30 -42.53 7.37 -3.28
C TYR A 30 -42.47 8.85 -3.68
N GLU A 31 -43.44 9.34 -4.47
CA GLU A 31 -43.52 10.74 -4.88
C GLU A 31 -43.71 11.67 -3.67
N ARG A 32 -44.54 11.27 -2.70
CA ARG A 32 -44.72 12.01 -1.43
C ARG A 32 -43.45 12.03 -0.59
N ALA A 33 -42.69 10.93 -0.55
CA ALA A 33 -41.45 10.86 0.18
C ALA A 33 -40.35 11.72 -0.48
N ILE A 34 -40.31 11.74 -1.81
CA ILE A 34 -39.38 12.54 -2.60
C ILE A 34 -39.64 14.05 -2.49
N ALA A 35 -40.92 14.45 -2.38
CA ALA A 35 -41.30 15.86 -2.21
C ALA A 35 -40.71 16.49 -0.94
N ASN A 36 -40.39 15.68 0.07
CA ASN A 36 -39.74 16.13 1.31
C ASN A 36 -38.23 16.29 1.12
N VAL A 37 -37.82 17.28 0.32
CA VAL A 37 -36.41 17.59 0.07
C VAL A 37 -35.71 18.00 1.39
N PRO A 38 -34.50 17.48 1.69
CA PRO A 38 -33.77 17.88 2.88
C PRO A 38 -33.50 19.40 2.89
N PRO A 39 -33.91 20.14 3.94
CA PRO A 39 -33.72 21.60 3.99
C PRO A 39 -32.25 22.00 4.16
N LEU A 40 -31.43 21.12 4.77
CA LEU A 40 -30.00 21.34 4.96
C LEU A 40 -29.20 20.67 3.84
N GLN A 41 -28.29 21.43 3.23
CA GLN A 41 -27.40 20.95 2.16
C GLN A 41 -26.15 20.23 2.68
N GLU A 42 -26.32 19.43 3.73
CA GLU A 42 -25.26 18.62 4.31
C GLU A 42 -25.30 17.18 3.78
N LYS A 43 -24.12 16.64 3.46
CA LYS A 43 -23.97 15.28 2.90
C LYS A 43 -24.63 14.19 3.77
N ARG A 44 -24.73 14.37 5.09
CA ARG A 44 -25.30 13.37 6.00
C ARG A 44 -26.81 13.19 5.78
N HIS A 45 -27.55 14.29 5.66
CA HIS A 45 -29.01 14.25 5.45
C HIS A 45 -29.36 13.84 4.02
N TRP A 46 -28.55 14.25 3.05
CA TRP A 46 -28.74 13.87 1.65
C TRP A 46 -28.43 12.39 1.36
N LYS A 47 -27.59 11.73 2.18
CA LYS A 47 -27.35 10.28 2.04
C LYS A 47 -28.67 9.50 2.09
N ARG A 48 -29.44 9.64 3.17
CA ARG A 48 -30.70 8.89 3.35
C ARG A 48 -31.71 9.23 2.25
N TYR A 49 -31.85 10.51 1.92
CA TYR A 49 -32.72 10.94 0.83
C TYR A 49 -32.35 10.33 -0.53
N ILE A 50 -31.05 10.18 -0.81
CA ILE A 50 -30.58 9.53 -2.05
C ILE A 50 -30.81 8.03 -2.06
N TYR A 51 -30.69 7.38 -0.91
CA TYR A 51 -31.08 5.97 -0.81
C TYR A 51 -32.58 5.79 -1.08
N LEU A 52 -33.42 6.75 -0.74
CA LEU A 52 -34.83 6.72 -1.09
C LEU A 52 -35.06 6.80 -2.60
N TRP A 53 -34.32 7.67 -3.30
CA TRP A 53 -34.32 7.70 -4.77
C TRP A 53 -33.79 6.41 -5.40
N ILE A 54 -32.74 5.81 -4.82
CA ILE A 54 -32.20 4.53 -5.29
C ILE A 54 -33.24 3.41 -5.10
N ASN A 55 -33.92 3.36 -3.95
CA ASN A 55 -34.96 2.38 -3.71
C ASN A 55 -36.14 2.58 -4.67
N TYR A 56 -36.55 3.83 -4.93
CA TYR A 56 -37.60 4.10 -5.90
C TYR A 56 -37.23 3.59 -7.31
N ALA A 57 -36.00 3.86 -7.75
CA ALA A 57 -35.52 3.38 -9.03
C ALA A 57 -35.37 1.85 -9.09
N LEU A 58 -35.01 1.20 -7.98
CA LEU A 58 -34.95 -0.27 -7.89
C LEU A 58 -36.35 -0.90 -7.91
N TYR A 59 -37.31 -0.29 -7.22
CA TYR A 59 -38.71 -0.71 -7.22
C TYR A 59 -39.31 -0.63 -8.64
N GLU A 60 -39.16 0.51 -9.32
CA GLU A 60 -39.68 0.68 -10.68
C GLU A 60 -39.01 -0.28 -11.68
N GLU A 61 -37.75 -0.62 -11.45
CA GLU A 61 -37.03 -1.55 -12.32
C GLU A 61 -37.38 -3.02 -12.07
N LEU A 62 -37.43 -3.47 -10.81
CA LEU A 62 -37.58 -4.88 -10.45
C LEU A 62 -39.05 -5.30 -10.35
N GLU A 63 -39.89 -4.46 -9.76
CA GLU A 63 -41.28 -4.80 -9.46
C GLU A 63 -42.21 -4.25 -10.55
N ALA A 64 -42.14 -2.95 -10.83
CA ALA A 64 -43.02 -2.34 -11.83
C ALA A 64 -42.59 -2.63 -13.28
N LYS A 65 -41.30 -2.98 -13.50
CA LYS A 65 -40.69 -3.28 -14.81
C LYS A 65 -40.92 -2.18 -15.86
N ASP A 66 -40.99 -0.93 -15.42
CA ASP A 66 -41.15 0.24 -16.31
C ASP A 66 -39.79 0.93 -16.52
N PRO A 67 -39.12 0.68 -17.65
CA PRO A 67 -37.80 1.25 -17.92
C PRO A 67 -37.85 2.75 -18.26
N GLU A 68 -38.97 3.26 -18.76
CA GLU A 68 -39.08 4.67 -19.13
C GLU A 68 -39.22 5.54 -17.90
N ARG A 69 -40.08 5.13 -16.96
CA ARG A 69 -40.25 5.83 -15.69
C ARG A 69 -38.99 5.75 -14.85
N THR A 70 -38.34 4.58 -14.77
CA THR A 70 -37.05 4.44 -14.08
C THR A 70 -36.00 5.45 -14.60
N ARG A 71 -35.95 5.68 -15.92
CA ARG A 71 -35.06 6.68 -16.51
C ARG A 71 -35.40 8.10 -16.07
N GLN A 72 -36.68 8.46 -16.05
CA GLN A 72 -37.14 9.78 -15.58
C GLN A 72 -36.79 10.00 -14.11
N VAL A 73 -36.93 8.95 -13.27
CA VAL A 73 -36.55 8.98 -11.85
C VAL A 73 -35.06 9.25 -11.68
N TYR A 74 -34.19 8.57 -12.43
CA TYR A 74 -32.76 8.84 -12.40
C TYR A 74 -32.40 10.24 -12.91
N GLN A 75 -33.05 10.72 -13.97
CA GLN A 75 -32.83 12.06 -14.52
C GLN A 75 -33.25 13.15 -13.52
N ALA A 76 -34.44 13.04 -12.95
CA ALA A 76 -34.94 13.96 -11.92
C ALA A 76 -34.04 13.96 -10.68
N CYS A 77 -33.58 12.78 -10.24
CA CYS A 77 -32.63 12.67 -9.14
C CYS A 77 -31.32 13.40 -9.46
N VAL A 78 -30.78 13.21 -10.67
CA VAL A 78 -29.56 13.89 -11.11
C VAL A 78 -29.74 15.40 -11.20
N GLU A 79 -30.87 15.92 -11.67
CA GLU A 79 -31.11 17.37 -11.75
C GLU A 79 -31.26 18.02 -10.38
N LEU A 80 -31.93 17.34 -9.45
CA LEU A 80 -32.16 17.83 -8.09
C LEU A 80 -30.88 17.91 -7.26
N LEU A 81 -29.88 17.07 -7.56
CA LEU A 81 -28.64 17.01 -6.80
C LEU A 81 -27.79 18.28 -6.96
N PRO A 82 -27.43 18.96 -5.85
CA PRO A 82 -26.50 20.09 -5.88
C PRO A 82 -25.05 19.60 -6.14
N HIS A 83 -24.70 19.34 -7.40
CA HIS A 83 -23.38 18.80 -7.80
C HIS A 83 -22.19 19.69 -7.39
N LYS A 84 -22.44 20.98 -7.12
CA LYS A 84 -21.42 21.96 -6.68
C LYS A 84 -21.02 21.81 -5.21
N LYS A 85 -21.87 21.24 -4.35
CA LYS A 85 -21.63 21.16 -2.88
C LYS A 85 -21.27 19.75 -2.41
N PHE A 86 -21.94 18.74 -2.93
CA PHE A 86 -21.62 17.35 -2.65
C PHE A 86 -22.04 16.48 -3.83
N THR A 87 -21.38 15.36 -4.00
CA THR A 87 -21.66 14.46 -5.13
C THR A 87 -21.69 13.01 -4.69
N PHE A 88 -22.60 12.28 -5.30
CA PHE A 88 -22.87 10.88 -5.00
C PHE A 88 -22.52 10.03 -6.22
N ALA A 89 -21.29 9.52 -6.22
CA ALA A 89 -20.80 8.67 -7.30
C ALA A 89 -21.67 7.42 -7.52
N LYS A 90 -22.29 6.90 -6.44
CA LYS A 90 -23.13 5.70 -6.47
C LYS A 90 -24.33 5.84 -7.41
N ILE A 91 -24.99 7.00 -7.45
CA ILE A 91 -26.18 7.21 -8.30
C ILE A 91 -25.81 7.16 -9.77
N TRP A 92 -24.74 7.84 -10.15
CA TRP A 92 -24.25 7.85 -11.53
C TRP A 92 -23.83 6.46 -12.01
N LEU A 93 -23.20 5.67 -11.15
CA LEU A 93 -22.85 4.27 -11.46
C LEU A 93 -24.10 3.40 -11.61
N LEU A 94 -25.08 3.53 -10.71
CA LEU A 94 -26.34 2.80 -10.80
C LEU A 94 -27.14 3.19 -12.05
N TYR A 95 -27.17 4.48 -12.39
CA TYR A 95 -27.83 4.96 -13.61
C TYR A 95 -27.16 4.40 -14.87
N ALA A 96 -25.83 4.36 -14.90
CA ALA A 96 -25.10 3.73 -15.99
C ALA A 96 -25.37 2.21 -16.10
N GLN A 97 -25.36 1.49 -14.96
CA GLN A 97 -25.68 0.06 -14.90
C GLN A 97 -27.12 -0.24 -15.31
N PHE A 98 -28.06 0.64 -14.99
CA PHE A 98 -29.45 0.59 -15.46
C PHE A 98 -29.51 0.72 -16.99
N GLU A 99 -28.89 1.74 -17.59
CA GLU A 99 -28.91 1.91 -19.04
C GLU A 99 -28.19 0.76 -19.78
N ILE A 100 -27.17 0.13 -19.17
CA ILE A 100 -26.56 -1.11 -19.70
C ILE A 100 -27.57 -2.26 -19.72
N ARG A 101 -28.32 -2.47 -18.63
CA ARG A 101 -29.38 -3.51 -18.56
C ARG A 101 -30.46 -3.28 -19.62
N GLN A 102 -30.79 -2.01 -19.89
CA GLN A 102 -31.68 -1.61 -20.98
C GLN A 102 -31.02 -1.61 -22.37
N LYS A 103 -29.76 -2.07 -22.49
CA LYS A 103 -28.96 -2.14 -23.72
C LYS A 103 -28.70 -0.78 -24.39
N ASN A 104 -28.87 0.33 -23.68
CA ASN A 104 -28.65 1.69 -24.16
C ASN A 104 -27.25 2.20 -23.83
N LEU A 105 -26.24 1.63 -24.48
CA LEU A 105 -24.83 2.02 -24.31
C LEU A 105 -24.55 3.52 -24.55
N PRO A 106 -25.15 4.19 -25.55
CA PRO A 106 -24.89 5.61 -25.78
C PRO A 106 -25.35 6.51 -24.62
N LEU A 107 -26.49 6.18 -24.00
CA LEU A 107 -27.01 6.93 -22.87
C LEU A 107 -26.17 6.68 -21.61
N ALA A 108 -25.78 5.42 -21.36
CA ALA A 108 -24.87 5.09 -20.26
C ALA A 108 -23.56 5.88 -20.35
N ARG A 109 -22.94 5.93 -21.55
CA ARG A 109 -21.71 6.69 -21.82
C ARG A 109 -21.91 8.20 -21.63
N ARG A 110 -23.03 8.76 -22.10
CA ARG A 110 -23.36 10.19 -21.90
C ARG A 110 -23.56 10.50 -20.42
N ALA A 111 -24.24 9.64 -19.68
CA ALA A 111 -24.46 9.80 -18.25
C ALA A 111 -23.12 9.82 -17.49
N LEU A 112 -22.25 8.84 -17.75
CA LEU A 112 -20.92 8.78 -17.11
C LEU A 112 -20.01 9.94 -17.55
N GLY A 113 -20.02 10.31 -18.83
CA GLY A 113 -19.28 11.48 -19.32
C GLY A 113 -19.75 12.79 -18.67
N THR A 114 -21.07 12.98 -18.53
CA THR A 114 -21.66 14.14 -17.82
C THR A 114 -21.28 14.11 -16.34
N SER A 115 -21.25 12.92 -15.72
CA SER A 115 -20.86 12.76 -14.33
C SER A 115 -19.42 13.20 -14.09
N ILE A 116 -18.49 12.86 -15.00
CA ILE A 116 -17.08 13.26 -14.90
C ILE A 116 -16.91 14.76 -15.12
N GLY A 117 -17.61 15.32 -16.12
CA GLY A 117 -17.55 16.76 -16.39
C GLY A 117 -18.12 17.62 -15.26
N LYS A 118 -19.21 17.17 -14.62
CA LYS A 118 -19.79 17.86 -13.46
C LYS A 118 -19.03 17.56 -12.17
N CYS A 119 -18.49 16.36 -12.02
CA CYS A 119 -17.79 15.91 -10.83
C CYS A 119 -16.72 14.86 -11.14
N PRO A 120 -15.45 15.27 -11.24
CA PRO A 120 -14.37 14.33 -11.35
C PRO A 120 -14.10 13.69 -9.98
N LYS A 121 -14.38 12.39 -9.86
CA LYS A 121 -14.06 11.57 -8.68
C LYS A 121 -13.42 10.26 -9.12
N ASN A 122 -12.39 9.84 -8.38
CA ASN A 122 -11.65 8.60 -8.65
C ASN A 122 -12.57 7.36 -8.79
N LYS A 123 -13.66 7.30 -8.01
CA LYS A 123 -14.64 6.19 -8.10
C LYS A 123 -15.45 6.19 -9.40
N LEU A 124 -15.76 7.37 -9.96
CA LEU A 124 -16.49 7.48 -11.22
C LEU A 124 -15.61 7.10 -12.40
N PHE A 125 -14.35 7.56 -12.41
CA PHE A 125 -13.36 7.10 -13.39
C PHE A 125 -13.16 5.59 -13.33
N LYS A 126 -12.95 5.02 -12.14
CA LYS A 126 -12.82 3.56 -11.96
C LYS A 126 -14.02 2.80 -12.50
N GLY A 127 -15.24 3.21 -12.16
CA GLY A 127 -16.45 2.52 -12.64
C GLY A 127 -16.70 2.69 -14.14
N TYR A 128 -16.33 3.84 -14.73
CA TYR A 128 -16.46 4.02 -16.18
C TYR A 128 -15.41 3.22 -16.96
N ILE A 129 -14.18 3.17 -16.46
CA ILE A 129 -13.13 2.35 -17.04
C ILE A 129 -13.49 0.86 -16.96
N GLU A 130 -13.99 0.39 -15.82
CA GLU A 130 -14.45 -0.99 -15.66
C GLU A 130 -15.57 -1.33 -16.65
N LEU A 131 -16.50 -0.41 -16.88
CA LEU A 131 -17.55 -0.55 -17.89
C LEU A 131 -16.98 -0.67 -19.31
N GLU A 132 -16.09 0.24 -19.71
CA GLU A 132 -15.50 0.19 -21.06
C GLU A 132 -14.57 -1.02 -21.24
N LEU A 133 -13.93 -1.49 -20.16
CA LEU A 133 -13.15 -2.73 -20.14
C LEU A 133 -14.04 -3.96 -20.37
N GLN A 134 -15.22 -4.02 -19.73
CA GLN A 134 -16.21 -5.06 -19.97
C GLN A 134 -16.72 -5.05 -21.42
N LEU A 135 -16.84 -3.86 -22.03
CA LEU A 135 -17.20 -3.70 -23.43
C LEU A 135 -16.03 -3.94 -24.41
N ARG A 136 -14.80 -4.17 -23.89
CA ARG A 136 -13.56 -4.37 -24.67
C ARG A 136 -13.20 -3.18 -25.56
N GLU A 137 -13.57 -1.97 -25.15
CA GLU A 137 -13.35 -0.74 -25.91
C GLU A 137 -12.07 -0.04 -25.43
N PHE A 138 -10.92 -0.64 -25.73
CA PHE A 138 -9.62 -0.27 -25.17
C PHE A 138 -9.18 1.15 -25.56
N ASP A 139 -9.50 1.62 -26.76
CA ASP A 139 -9.18 3.00 -27.17
C ASP A 139 -9.93 4.06 -26.35
N ARG A 140 -11.14 3.73 -25.88
CA ARG A 140 -11.87 4.59 -24.96
C ARG A 140 -11.29 4.51 -23.56
N CYS A 141 -10.91 3.31 -23.10
CA CYS A 141 -10.20 3.15 -21.83
C CYS A 141 -8.94 4.02 -21.78
N ARG A 142 -8.14 4.04 -22.86
CA ARG A 142 -6.96 4.91 -22.99
C ARG A 142 -7.29 6.39 -22.80
N LYS A 143 -8.25 6.91 -23.57
CA LYS A 143 -8.71 8.31 -23.44
C LYS A 143 -9.26 8.64 -22.04
N LEU A 144 -9.89 7.67 -21.38
CA LEU A 144 -10.39 7.83 -20.02
C LEU A 144 -9.27 7.86 -19.00
N TYR A 145 -8.26 7.00 -19.13
CA TYR A 145 -7.07 7.04 -18.29
C TYR A 145 -6.29 8.34 -18.49
N GLU A 146 -6.08 8.79 -19.74
CA GLU A 146 -5.43 10.08 -20.03
C GLU A 146 -6.14 11.25 -19.30
N LYS A 147 -7.47 11.35 -19.45
CA LYS A 147 -8.27 12.34 -18.71
C LYS A 147 -8.24 12.16 -17.20
N PHE A 148 -8.12 10.93 -16.73
CA PHE A 148 -8.04 10.64 -15.30
C PHE A 148 -6.70 11.11 -14.72
N LEU A 149 -5.62 10.96 -15.48
CA LEU A 149 -4.27 11.42 -15.14
C LEU A 149 -4.15 12.94 -15.22
N GLU A 150 -4.81 13.59 -16.18
CA GLU A 150 -4.94 15.06 -16.21
C GLU A 150 -5.60 15.61 -14.95
N PHE A 151 -6.63 14.91 -14.45
CA PHE A 151 -7.36 15.36 -13.26
C PHE A 151 -6.63 15.04 -11.94
N ALA A 152 -6.05 13.85 -11.82
CA ALA A 152 -5.43 13.36 -10.60
C ALA A 152 -4.05 12.72 -10.87
N PRO A 153 -3.04 13.53 -11.22
CA PRO A 153 -1.69 13.03 -11.51
C PRO A 153 -1.00 12.46 -10.27
N GLU A 154 -1.44 12.86 -9.06
CA GLU A 154 -0.86 12.44 -7.78
C GLU A 154 -1.21 10.99 -7.42
N ASN A 155 -2.29 10.44 -7.99
CA ASN A 155 -2.81 9.13 -7.61
C ASN A 155 -2.05 7.99 -8.31
N CYS A 156 -1.09 7.39 -7.59
CA CYS A 156 -0.30 6.24 -8.06
C CYS A 156 -1.15 5.06 -8.51
N THR A 157 -2.31 4.79 -7.88
CA THR A 157 -3.15 3.64 -8.26
C THR A 157 -3.74 3.77 -9.66
N SER A 158 -3.89 5.00 -10.16
CA SER A 158 -4.35 5.26 -11.53
C SER A 158 -3.28 4.91 -12.56
N TRP A 159 -2.04 5.31 -12.29
CA TRP A 159 -0.88 5.02 -13.13
C TRP A 159 -0.63 3.52 -13.26
N ILE A 160 -0.63 2.81 -12.12
CA ILE A 160 -0.44 1.35 -12.08
C ILE A 160 -1.49 0.64 -12.93
N LYS A 161 -2.77 0.96 -12.71
CA LYS A 161 -3.86 0.33 -13.47
C LYS A 161 -3.84 0.67 -14.96
N PHE A 162 -3.33 1.83 -15.33
CA PHE A 162 -3.18 2.20 -16.74
C PHE A 162 -2.06 1.38 -17.39
N ALA A 163 -0.93 1.23 -16.70
CA ALA A 163 0.16 0.38 -17.16
C ALA A 163 -0.27 -1.10 -17.23
N GLU A 164 -0.93 -1.65 -16.19
CA GLU A 164 -1.50 -3.00 -16.18
C GLU A 164 -2.42 -3.25 -17.39
N LEU A 165 -3.25 -2.27 -17.76
CA LEU A 165 -4.10 -2.38 -18.94
C LEU A 165 -3.29 -2.53 -20.23
N GLU A 166 -2.25 -1.72 -20.43
CA GLU A 166 -1.41 -1.79 -21.63
C GLU A 166 -0.58 -3.09 -21.65
N THR A 167 -0.15 -3.59 -20.48
CA THR A 167 0.49 -4.91 -20.36
C THR A 167 -0.46 -6.03 -20.81
N ILE A 168 -1.73 -6.00 -20.40
CA ILE A 168 -2.75 -6.98 -20.84
C ILE A 168 -2.98 -6.90 -22.35
N LEU A 169 -2.82 -5.72 -22.95
CA LEU A 169 -2.93 -5.51 -24.40
C LEU A 169 -1.67 -5.95 -25.17
N GLY A 170 -0.56 -6.22 -24.47
CA GLY A 170 0.73 -6.60 -25.07
C GLY A 170 1.60 -5.41 -25.49
N ASP A 171 1.18 -4.18 -25.23
CA ASP A 171 1.93 -2.96 -25.58
C ASP A 171 2.95 -2.62 -24.47
N ILE A 172 4.03 -3.42 -24.39
CA ILE A 172 5.08 -3.32 -23.34
C ILE A 172 5.76 -1.95 -23.35
N ASP A 173 6.12 -1.43 -24.53
CA ASP A 173 6.81 -0.14 -24.66
C ASP A 173 5.94 1.03 -24.14
N ARG A 174 4.63 0.92 -24.34
CA ARG A 174 3.68 1.93 -23.84
C ARG A 174 3.53 1.84 -22.34
N ALA A 175 3.43 0.63 -21.78
CA ALA A 175 3.41 0.42 -20.33
C ALA A 175 4.67 1.00 -19.67
N ARG A 176 5.86 0.79 -20.25
CA ARG A 176 7.12 1.41 -19.80
C ARG A 176 7.08 2.93 -19.84
N ALA A 177 6.63 3.49 -20.95
CA ALA A 177 6.50 4.94 -21.09
C ALA A 177 5.56 5.53 -20.03
N ILE A 178 4.47 4.84 -19.69
CA ILE A 178 3.54 5.24 -18.63
C ILE A 178 4.23 5.22 -17.25
N TYR A 179 5.00 4.18 -16.95
CA TYR A 179 5.75 4.10 -15.69
C TYR A 179 6.83 5.19 -15.56
N GLU A 180 7.61 5.44 -16.62
CA GLU A 180 8.61 6.52 -16.62
C GLU A 180 7.97 7.90 -16.49
N LEU A 181 6.82 8.15 -17.16
CA LEU A 181 6.05 9.37 -16.99
C LEU A 181 5.55 9.53 -15.55
N ALA A 182 5.11 8.45 -14.92
CA ALA A 182 4.65 8.45 -13.54
C ALA A 182 5.80 8.79 -12.58
N ILE A 183 6.99 8.22 -12.76
CA ILE A 183 8.19 8.49 -11.93
C ILE A 183 8.72 9.92 -12.11
N GLY A 184 8.51 10.51 -13.29
CA GLY A 184 8.83 11.91 -13.59
C GLY A 184 7.93 12.92 -12.87
N GLN A 185 6.80 12.49 -12.28
CA GLN A 185 5.91 13.40 -11.57
C GLN A 185 6.52 13.86 -10.22
N PRO A 186 6.49 15.18 -9.92
CA PRO A 186 7.11 15.73 -8.71
C PRO A 186 6.31 15.47 -7.43
N ARG A 187 5.01 15.14 -7.54
CA ARG A 187 4.13 14.93 -6.40
C ARG A 187 3.30 13.65 -6.61
N LEU A 188 3.69 12.61 -5.88
CA LEU A 188 3.07 11.29 -5.91
C LEU A 188 2.63 10.94 -4.48
N ASP A 189 1.41 10.43 -4.31
CA ASP A 189 0.86 10.07 -2.99
C ASP A 189 1.67 8.94 -2.32
N MET A 190 1.95 7.87 -3.07
CA MET A 190 2.66 6.69 -2.59
C MET A 190 3.67 6.24 -3.64
N PRO A 191 4.84 6.90 -3.72
CA PRO A 191 5.86 6.57 -4.72
C PRO A 191 6.32 5.11 -4.62
N GLU A 192 6.47 4.58 -3.40
CA GLU A 192 6.99 3.23 -3.16
C GLU A 192 6.17 2.13 -3.85
N VAL A 193 4.84 2.26 -3.84
CA VAL A 193 3.94 1.28 -4.46
C VAL A 193 4.10 1.30 -5.99
N LEU A 194 4.29 2.48 -6.57
CA LEU A 194 4.53 2.65 -8.01
C LEU A 194 5.87 2.04 -8.43
N TRP A 195 6.93 2.29 -7.67
CA TRP A 195 8.25 1.70 -7.92
C TRP A 195 8.20 0.17 -7.84
N LYS A 196 7.54 -0.37 -6.81
CA LYS A 196 7.36 -1.81 -6.68
C LYS A 196 6.62 -2.39 -7.88
N SER A 197 5.49 -1.81 -8.29
CA SER A 197 4.75 -2.31 -9.47
C SER A 197 5.56 -2.21 -10.76
N TYR A 198 6.43 -1.21 -10.91
CA TYR A 198 7.26 -1.09 -12.09
C TYR A 198 8.37 -2.15 -12.11
N ILE A 199 8.98 -2.42 -10.96
CA ILE A 199 9.95 -3.51 -10.78
C ILE A 199 9.28 -4.86 -11.08
N ASP A 200 8.12 -5.14 -10.46
CA ASP A 200 7.39 -6.39 -10.67
C ASP A 200 7.03 -6.57 -12.15
N PHE A 201 6.64 -5.49 -12.85
CA PHE A 201 6.40 -5.50 -14.29
C PHE A 201 7.64 -5.86 -15.12
N GLU A 202 8.80 -5.24 -14.88
CA GLU A 202 10.01 -5.56 -15.65
C GLU A 202 10.53 -6.98 -15.34
N ILE A 203 10.29 -7.50 -14.12
CA ILE A 203 10.57 -8.89 -13.77
C ILE A 203 9.68 -9.84 -14.58
N GLU A 204 8.38 -9.54 -14.72
CA GLU A 204 7.45 -10.33 -15.53
C GLU A 204 7.82 -10.33 -17.03
N GLN A 205 8.45 -9.25 -17.52
CA GLN A 205 8.94 -9.16 -18.90
C GLN A 205 10.35 -9.77 -19.10
N GLU A 206 10.96 -10.33 -18.06
CA GLU A 206 12.30 -10.94 -18.07
C GLU A 206 13.45 -9.98 -18.45
N GLU A 207 13.24 -8.66 -18.35
CA GLU A 207 14.25 -7.64 -18.69
C GLU A 207 15.14 -7.29 -17.49
N TYR A 208 16.02 -8.24 -17.14
CA TYR A 208 16.80 -8.16 -15.90
C TYR A 208 17.70 -6.92 -15.79
N GLU A 209 18.24 -6.42 -16.90
CA GLU A 209 19.15 -5.25 -16.89
C GLU A 209 18.40 -3.95 -16.59
N ASN A 210 17.17 -3.81 -17.11
CA ASN A 210 16.33 -2.66 -16.80
C ASN A 210 15.91 -2.67 -15.34
N THR A 211 15.54 -3.84 -14.81
CA THR A 211 15.22 -4.01 -13.39
C THR A 211 16.38 -3.61 -12.47
N ARG A 212 17.62 -3.98 -12.81
CA ARG A 212 18.83 -3.55 -12.07
C ARG A 212 19.00 -2.03 -12.07
N ASN A 213 18.86 -1.41 -13.23
CA ASN A 213 18.95 0.04 -13.36
C ASN A 213 17.85 0.73 -12.54
N LEU A 214 16.66 0.14 -12.50
CA LEU A 214 15.53 0.64 -11.74
C LEU A 214 15.79 0.57 -10.22
N TYR A 215 16.31 -0.56 -9.72
CA TYR A 215 16.74 -0.69 -8.33
C TYR A 215 17.82 0.32 -7.96
N ARG A 216 18.82 0.55 -8.82
CA ARG A 216 19.86 1.57 -8.58
C ARG A 216 19.28 2.98 -8.51
N ARG A 217 18.34 3.34 -9.40
CA ARG A 217 17.64 4.64 -9.36
C ARG A 217 16.80 4.78 -8.10
N LEU A 218 16.12 3.72 -7.68
CA LEU A 218 15.34 3.71 -6.44
C LEU A 218 16.24 3.91 -5.21
N LEU A 219 17.37 3.20 -5.13
CA LEU A 219 18.33 3.30 -4.04
C LEU A 219 19.01 4.67 -3.93
N GLN A 220 19.14 5.40 -5.04
CA GLN A 220 19.59 6.80 -5.02
C GLN A 220 18.58 7.75 -4.37
N ARG A 221 17.27 7.44 -4.49
CA ARG A 221 16.19 8.26 -3.92
C ARG A 221 15.86 7.85 -2.49
N THR A 222 15.85 6.55 -2.20
CA THR A 222 15.48 5.99 -0.90
C THR A 222 16.50 4.95 -0.44
N GLN A 223 17.02 5.11 0.78
CA GLN A 223 18.01 4.18 1.36
C GLN A 223 17.35 3.22 2.37
N HIS A 224 16.19 2.66 2.02
CA HIS A 224 15.48 1.73 2.89
C HIS A 224 15.99 0.29 2.73
N VAL A 225 16.15 -0.42 3.84
CA VAL A 225 16.65 -1.81 3.84
C VAL A 225 15.77 -2.77 3.05
N LYS A 226 14.45 -2.57 3.06
CA LYS A 226 13.53 -3.42 2.29
C LYS A 226 13.84 -3.40 0.79
N VAL A 227 14.30 -2.26 0.26
CA VAL A 227 14.70 -2.14 -1.16
C VAL A 227 15.96 -2.97 -1.42
N TRP A 228 16.97 -2.86 -0.57
CA TRP A 228 18.20 -3.65 -0.68
C TRP A 228 17.94 -5.17 -0.60
N ILE A 229 17.11 -5.60 0.35
CA ILE A 229 16.72 -7.02 0.48
C ILE A 229 15.98 -7.48 -0.78
N SER A 230 15.03 -6.68 -1.28
CA SER A 230 14.30 -7.04 -2.50
C SER A 230 15.22 -7.08 -3.73
N PHE A 231 16.23 -6.21 -3.82
CA PHE A 231 17.20 -6.22 -4.91
C PHE A 231 18.08 -7.48 -4.87
N ALA A 232 18.52 -7.88 -3.67
CA ALA A 232 19.27 -9.12 -3.50
C ALA A 232 18.41 -10.36 -3.84
N GLN A 233 17.15 -10.40 -3.39
CA GLN A 233 16.20 -11.46 -3.76
C GLN A 233 15.95 -11.51 -5.26
N PHE A 234 15.84 -10.36 -5.92
CA PHE A 234 15.71 -10.27 -7.36
C PHE A 234 16.91 -10.92 -8.07
N GLU A 235 18.16 -10.58 -7.71
CA GLU A 235 19.36 -11.19 -8.32
C GLU A 235 19.41 -12.71 -8.12
N LEU A 236 18.85 -13.22 -7.02
CA LEU A 236 18.70 -14.66 -6.79
C LEU A 236 17.66 -15.30 -7.70
N SER A 237 16.54 -14.62 -7.94
CA SER A 237 15.47 -15.10 -8.83
C SER A 237 15.82 -14.97 -10.32
N ALA A 238 16.61 -13.96 -10.68
CA ALA A 238 16.88 -13.54 -12.06
C ALA A 238 17.88 -14.43 -12.83
N GLY A 239 18.55 -15.39 -12.18
CA GLY A 239 19.40 -16.30 -12.95
C GLY A 239 20.20 -17.31 -12.15
N LYS A 240 20.43 -18.45 -12.82
CA LYS A 240 21.28 -19.59 -12.46
C LYS A 240 22.64 -19.13 -11.88
N GLU A 241 23.27 -20.00 -11.10
CA GLU A 241 24.50 -19.89 -10.27
C GLU A 241 25.52 -18.75 -10.54
N GLU A 242 25.65 -18.23 -11.76
CA GLU A 242 26.47 -17.08 -12.15
C GLU A 242 26.08 -15.75 -11.48
N ASN A 243 24.85 -15.59 -10.96
CA ASN A 243 24.42 -14.36 -10.27
C ASN A 243 24.72 -14.36 -8.75
N LEU A 244 25.17 -15.47 -8.16
CA LEU A 244 25.51 -15.53 -6.73
C LEU A 244 26.59 -14.49 -6.32
N PRO A 245 27.66 -14.26 -7.11
CA PRO A 245 28.63 -13.21 -6.79
C PRO A 245 28.01 -11.80 -6.82
N ARG A 246 27.04 -11.54 -7.70
CA ARG A 246 26.35 -10.25 -7.80
C ARG A 246 25.45 -10.01 -6.61
N CYS A 247 24.69 -11.02 -6.18
CA CYS A 247 23.90 -10.94 -4.96
C CYS A 247 24.78 -10.63 -3.72
N ARG A 248 25.95 -11.27 -3.60
CA ARG A 248 26.94 -10.94 -2.56
C ARG A 248 27.41 -9.49 -2.64
N GLN A 249 27.69 -8.99 -3.84
CA GLN A 249 28.07 -7.58 -4.04
C GLN A 249 26.96 -6.63 -3.59
N VAL A 250 25.71 -6.93 -3.90
CA VAL A 250 24.55 -6.13 -3.44
C VAL A 250 24.47 -6.09 -1.92
N TYR A 251 24.64 -7.22 -1.23
CA TYR A 251 24.67 -7.24 0.24
C TYR A 251 25.87 -6.48 0.83
N GLU A 252 27.05 -6.58 0.20
CA GLU A 252 28.23 -5.81 0.62
C GLU A 252 28.04 -4.30 0.44
N GLU A 253 27.44 -3.88 -0.69
CA GLU A 253 27.09 -2.47 -0.95
C GLU A 253 26.03 -1.98 0.02
N ALA A 254 24.98 -2.78 0.27
CA ALA A 254 23.93 -2.47 1.23
C ALA A 254 24.50 -2.27 2.63
N ASN A 255 25.39 -3.17 3.09
CA ASN A 255 26.02 -3.04 4.41
C ASN A 255 26.90 -1.78 4.49
N LYS A 256 27.59 -1.41 3.41
CA LYS A 256 28.36 -0.14 3.36
C LYS A 256 27.48 1.09 3.42
N ALA A 257 26.37 1.11 2.69
CA ALA A 257 25.42 2.23 2.69
C ALA A 257 24.75 2.40 4.07
N MET A 258 24.32 1.29 4.67
CA MET A 258 23.62 1.26 5.96
C MET A 258 24.53 1.52 7.17
N ARG A 259 25.87 1.60 7.00
CA ARG A 259 26.79 2.00 8.08
C ARG A 259 26.52 3.42 8.59
N ASN A 260 26.07 4.29 7.70
CA ASN A 260 25.80 5.69 8.02
C ASN A 260 24.37 5.93 8.48
N CYS A 261 23.49 4.93 8.41
CA CYS A 261 22.12 5.04 8.85
C CYS A 261 22.03 4.91 10.38
N GLU A 262 21.23 5.78 11.01
CA GLU A 262 21.04 5.79 12.46
C GLU A 262 20.25 4.56 12.95
N GLU A 263 19.44 3.96 12.07
CA GLU A 263 18.59 2.82 12.38
C GLU A 263 19.35 1.49 12.36
N LYS A 264 19.83 1.10 13.53
CA LYS A 264 20.57 -0.15 13.72
C LYS A 264 19.71 -1.40 13.49
N GLU A 265 18.41 -1.33 13.74
CA GLU A 265 17.47 -2.44 13.54
C GLU A 265 17.35 -2.82 12.06
N GLU A 266 17.27 -1.82 11.18
CA GLU A 266 17.25 -2.05 9.74
C GLU A 266 18.54 -2.74 9.27
N ARG A 267 19.69 -2.30 9.78
CA ARG A 267 20.98 -2.96 9.47
C ARG A 267 21.04 -4.40 10.01
N VAL A 268 20.42 -4.69 11.15
CA VAL A 268 20.30 -6.08 11.67
C VAL A 268 19.47 -6.93 10.70
N MET A 269 18.32 -6.45 10.25
CA MET A 269 17.47 -7.18 9.29
C MET A 269 18.22 -7.50 7.99
N LEU A 270 19.02 -6.54 7.49
CA LEU A 270 19.87 -6.77 6.33
C LEU A 270 20.89 -7.89 6.58
N LEU A 271 21.60 -7.87 7.71
CA LEU A 271 22.59 -8.90 8.03
C LEU A 271 21.96 -10.27 8.28
N GLU A 272 20.77 -10.33 8.88
CA GLU A 272 20.00 -11.56 9.01
C GLU A 272 19.63 -12.13 7.65
N SER A 273 19.17 -11.30 6.72
CA SER A 273 18.87 -11.73 5.34
C SER A 273 20.13 -12.23 4.60
N TRP A 274 21.27 -11.55 4.77
CA TRP A 274 22.55 -11.97 4.18
C TRP A 274 23.04 -13.29 4.79
N ARG A 275 22.88 -13.47 6.10
CA ARG A 275 23.21 -14.73 6.78
C ARG A 275 22.38 -15.89 6.24
N ASN A 276 21.07 -15.70 6.07
CA ASN A 276 20.19 -16.75 5.53
C ASN A 276 20.61 -17.11 4.10
N PHE A 277 20.93 -16.11 3.27
CA PHE A 277 21.45 -16.34 1.92
C PHE A 277 22.74 -17.17 1.92
N GLU A 278 23.69 -16.88 2.82
CA GLU A 278 24.97 -17.61 2.84
C GLU A 278 24.90 -18.93 3.60
N GLN A 279 23.86 -19.17 4.40
CA GLN A 279 23.53 -20.51 4.88
C GLN A 279 23.14 -21.44 3.74
N GLU A 280 22.35 -20.94 2.78
CA GLU A 280 21.85 -21.70 1.63
C GLU A 280 22.89 -21.85 0.52
N PHE A 281 23.62 -20.78 0.16
CA PHE A 281 24.50 -20.74 -1.02
C PHE A 281 25.99 -20.48 -0.71
N GLY A 282 26.35 -20.34 0.57
CA GLY A 282 27.69 -19.97 1.02
C GLY A 282 28.62 -21.14 1.33
N THR A 283 29.93 -20.87 1.26
CA THR A 283 30.98 -21.76 1.77
C THR A 283 31.19 -21.50 3.26
N ASP A 284 31.79 -22.45 3.98
CA ASP A 284 31.99 -22.30 5.44
C ASP A 284 32.79 -21.04 5.81
N THR A 285 33.71 -20.63 4.93
CA THR A 285 34.46 -19.38 5.04
C THR A 285 33.61 -18.11 4.94
N THR A 286 32.61 -18.07 4.07
CA THR A 286 31.71 -16.90 3.93
C THR A 286 30.71 -16.84 5.08
N LYS A 287 30.23 -18.01 5.54
CA LYS A 287 29.38 -18.14 6.73
C LYS A 287 30.09 -17.62 7.99
N GLU A 288 31.34 -18.01 8.20
CA GLU A 288 32.16 -17.50 9.32
C GLU A 288 32.38 -16.00 9.25
N ARG A 289 32.64 -15.45 8.06
CA ARG A 289 32.80 -14.00 7.85
C ARG A 289 31.54 -13.25 8.26
N ILE A 290 30.35 -13.72 7.88
CA ILE A 290 29.09 -13.05 8.21
C ILE A 290 28.74 -13.20 9.69
N ASN A 291 29.00 -14.37 10.29
CA ASN A 291 28.83 -14.55 11.73
C ASN A 291 29.67 -13.55 12.55
N LYS A 292 30.87 -13.18 12.07
CA LYS A 292 31.70 -12.14 12.70
C LYS A 292 31.15 -10.72 12.53
N LEU A 293 30.31 -10.49 11.52
CA LEU A 293 29.67 -9.19 11.26
C LEU A 293 28.35 -9.00 12.03
N MET A 294 27.80 -10.09 12.60
CA MET A 294 26.52 -10.04 13.32
C MET A 294 26.61 -9.14 14.56
N PRO A 295 25.57 -8.33 14.83
CA PRO A 295 25.54 -7.45 15.99
C PRO A 295 25.25 -8.24 17.28
N GLU A 296 25.84 -7.77 18.38
CA GLU A 296 25.47 -8.22 19.72
C GLU A 296 24.29 -7.40 20.25
N LYS A 297 23.26 -8.09 20.75
CA LYS A 297 22.09 -7.47 21.37
C LYS A 297 22.37 -7.20 22.83
N ILE A 298 22.42 -5.93 23.23
CA ILE A 298 22.73 -5.51 24.60
C ILE A 298 21.55 -4.74 25.19
N LYS A 299 21.25 -5.02 26.47
CA LYS A 299 20.24 -4.27 27.23
C LYS A 299 20.86 -2.96 27.74
N LYS A 300 20.28 -1.82 27.35
CA LYS A 300 20.64 -0.50 27.86
C LYS A 300 19.47 0.11 28.61
N ARG A 301 19.78 1.02 29.53
CA ARG A 301 18.81 1.77 30.33
C ARG A 301 18.90 3.25 29.95
N ARG A 302 17.80 3.84 29.48
CA ARG A 302 17.69 5.30 29.24
C ARG A 302 16.86 5.93 30.35
N LYS A 303 17.27 7.10 30.85
CA LYS A 303 16.43 7.87 31.76
C LYS A 303 15.29 8.52 30.97
N LEU A 304 14.06 8.33 31.43
CA LEU A 304 12.89 9.08 30.96
C LEU A 304 12.78 10.37 31.78
N GLN A 305 12.55 11.49 31.09
CA GLN A 305 12.23 12.77 31.72
C GLN A 305 10.74 13.03 31.53
N ALA A 306 10.03 13.43 32.59
CA ALA A 306 8.65 13.90 32.50
C ALA A 306 8.60 15.27 31.79
N GLU A 307 7.41 15.69 31.34
CA GLU A 307 7.19 17.02 30.73
C GLU A 307 7.63 18.19 31.64
N ASP A 308 7.66 17.97 32.97
CA ASP A 308 8.13 18.94 33.97
C ASP A 308 9.66 18.87 34.26
N GLY A 309 10.41 18.06 33.51
CA GLY A 309 11.85 17.89 33.69
C GLY A 309 12.27 17.07 34.93
N SER A 310 11.31 16.45 35.64
CA SER A 310 11.59 15.53 36.74
C SER A 310 11.94 14.11 36.23
N ASP A 311 12.85 13.43 36.93
CA ASP A 311 13.31 12.07 36.59
C ASP A 311 12.13 11.08 36.70
N ALA A 312 11.61 10.62 35.54
CA ALA A 312 10.42 9.77 35.43
C ALA A 312 10.73 8.26 35.42
N GLY A 313 11.96 7.89 35.77
CA GLY A 313 12.41 6.50 35.84
C GLY A 313 13.35 6.08 34.70
N TRP A 314 13.62 4.78 34.61
CA TRP A 314 14.51 4.17 33.61
C TRP A 314 13.70 3.29 32.67
N GLU A 315 13.85 3.49 31.36
CA GLU A 315 13.33 2.60 30.32
C GLU A 315 14.43 1.65 29.87
N GLU A 316 14.16 0.34 29.94
CA GLU A 316 15.03 -0.70 29.39
C GLU A 316 14.75 -0.84 27.90
N TYR A 317 15.74 -0.54 27.06
CA TYR A 317 15.66 -0.74 25.61
C TYR A 317 16.83 -1.61 25.14
N TYR A 318 16.60 -2.34 24.05
CA TYR A 318 17.66 -3.13 23.42
C TYR A 318 18.41 -2.25 22.43
N ASP A 319 19.73 -2.26 22.50
CA ASP A 319 20.61 -1.62 21.54
C ASP A 319 21.46 -2.69 20.87
N TYR A 320 21.76 -2.50 19.58
CA TYR A 320 22.61 -3.39 18.80
C TYR A 320 24.00 -2.77 18.68
N ILE A 321 25.03 -3.56 18.96
CA ILE A 321 26.42 -3.14 18.78
C ILE A 321 27.05 -4.00 17.70
N PHE A 322 27.48 -3.36 16.61
CA PHE A 322 28.18 -4.03 15.53
C PHE A 322 29.68 -4.14 15.89
N PRO A 323 30.29 -5.33 15.76
CA PRO A 323 31.71 -5.53 16.06
C PRO A 323 32.64 -4.55 15.32
N GLU A 324 32.32 -4.16 14.09
CA GLU A 324 33.12 -3.19 13.32
C GLU A 324 33.04 -1.75 13.87
N ASP A 325 31.92 -1.34 14.46
CA ASP A 325 31.73 0.02 14.97
C ASP A 325 32.39 0.20 16.35
N THR A 326 32.58 -0.90 17.10
CA THR A 326 33.38 -0.89 18.33
C THR A 326 34.86 -0.65 18.07
N ALA A 327 35.38 -1.03 16.90
CA ALA A 327 36.77 -0.80 16.52
C ALA A 327 37.09 0.70 16.31
N ASN A 328 36.07 1.52 16.01
CA ASN A 328 36.19 2.96 15.78
C ASN A 328 36.01 3.81 17.05
N GLN A 329 35.65 3.22 18.19
CA GLN A 329 35.60 3.94 19.47
C GLN A 329 36.79 3.58 20.38
N PRO A 330 37.76 4.50 20.59
CA PRO A 330 38.95 4.21 21.40
C PRO A 330 38.61 3.85 22.86
N ASN A 331 37.52 4.40 23.41
CA ASN A 331 37.09 4.14 24.78
C ASN A 331 36.59 2.70 24.99
N LEU A 332 36.02 2.07 23.95
CA LEU A 332 35.54 0.68 24.01
C LEU A 332 36.69 -0.33 23.90
N LYS A 333 37.76 -0.01 23.17
CA LYS A 333 39.00 -0.82 23.15
C LYS A 333 39.65 -0.87 24.54
N LEU A 334 39.69 0.26 25.24
CA LEU A 334 40.24 0.32 26.60
C LEU A 334 39.39 -0.53 27.57
N LEU A 335 38.07 -0.47 27.46
CA LEU A 335 37.14 -1.27 28.28
C LEU A 335 37.25 -2.78 27.96
N ALA A 336 37.38 -3.14 26.67
CA ALA A 336 37.58 -4.53 26.25
C ALA A 336 38.94 -5.08 26.72
N MET A 337 40.01 -4.30 26.62
CA MET A 337 41.32 -4.66 27.16
C MET A 337 41.29 -4.76 28.69
N ALA A 338 40.59 -3.88 29.39
CA ALA A 338 40.40 -3.96 30.84
C ALA A 338 39.61 -5.23 31.25
N LYS A 339 38.61 -5.63 30.46
CA LYS A 339 37.86 -6.86 30.69
C LYS A 339 38.71 -8.10 30.44
N LEU A 340 39.55 -8.09 29.39
CA LEU A 340 40.51 -9.15 29.09
C LEU A 340 41.58 -9.27 30.19
N TRP A 341 42.12 -8.14 30.67
CA TRP A 341 43.07 -8.11 31.79
C TRP A 341 42.46 -8.67 33.07
N LYS A 342 41.21 -8.27 33.40
CA LYS A 342 40.49 -8.81 34.55
C LYS A 342 40.22 -10.30 34.44
N LYS A 343 39.90 -10.79 33.23
CA LYS A 343 39.67 -12.22 32.98
C LYS A 343 40.97 -13.03 33.10
N GLN A 344 42.09 -12.49 32.59
CA GLN A 344 43.42 -13.08 32.80
C GLN A 344 43.81 -13.09 34.27
N GLN A 345 43.49 -12.03 35.03
CA GLN A 345 43.71 -11.99 36.47
C GLN A 345 42.91 -13.06 37.21
N GLN A 346 41.65 -13.27 36.82
CA GLN A 346 40.80 -14.32 37.39
C GLN A 346 41.26 -15.73 37.00
N GLU A 347 41.77 -15.92 35.77
CA GLU A 347 42.35 -17.19 35.32
C GLU A 347 43.69 -17.46 36.02
N SER A 348 44.51 -16.44 36.27
CA SER A 348 45.75 -16.59 37.05
C SER A 348 45.48 -16.81 38.55
N GLU A 349 44.51 -16.12 39.14
CA GLU A 349 44.08 -16.36 40.53
C GLU A 349 43.45 -17.75 40.69
N ALA A 350 42.71 -18.25 39.69
CA ALA A 350 42.18 -19.61 39.66
C ALA A 350 43.28 -20.68 39.47
N ALA A 351 44.36 -20.36 38.75
CA ALA A 351 45.52 -21.24 38.61
C ALA A 351 46.42 -21.26 39.86
N GLU A 352 46.50 -20.15 40.60
CA GLU A 352 47.24 -20.08 41.87
C GLU A 352 46.48 -20.70 43.06
N THR A 353 45.15 -20.88 42.96
CA THR A 353 44.34 -21.52 44.01
C THR A 353 44.22 -23.04 43.92
N ASP A 354 44.83 -23.68 42.91
CA ASP A 354 44.92 -25.16 42.84
C ASP A 354 46.37 -25.64 42.63
N PRO A 355 47.26 -25.51 43.64
CA PRO A 355 48.61 -26.08 43.60
C PRO A 355 48.69 -27.51 44.18
N ASP A 356 47.60 -28.29 44.20
CA ASP A 356 47.60 -29.62 44.85
C ASP A 356 46.85 -30.70 44.05
N LYS A 357 47.28 -30.90 42.80
CA LYS A 357 47.17 -32.17 42.08
C LYS A 357 48.33 -32.30 41.12
N ASP A 358 49.49 -32.74 41.62
CA ASP A 358 50.43 -33.60 40.89
C ASP A 358 51.69 -33.86 41.75
N ILE A 359 51.57 -34.77 42.73
CA ILE A 359 52.71 -35.57 43.22
C ILE A 359 52.23 -37.01 43.48
N ASP A 360 52.32 -37.81 42.42
CA ASP A 360 52.97 -39.13 42.36
C ASP A 360 52.67 -40.18 43.46
N GLU A 361 51.90 -41.22 43.11
CA GLU A 361 52.21 -42.60 43.52
C GLU A 361 52.34 -43.47 42.26
N SER A 362 53.60 -43.69 41.88
CA SER A 362 54.09 -44.68 40.93
C SER A 362 53.64 -46.11 41.27
N GLN A 363 53.18 -46.85 40.27
CA GLN A 363 52.99 -48.32 40.24
C GLN A 363 54.30 -49.09 40.56
N PRO A 364 54.27 -50.42 40.83
CA PRO A 364 53.15 -51.34 41.11
C PRO A 364 53.15 -51.96 42.51
#